data_AF-V5YUH1-F1
#
_entry.id   AF-V5YUH1-F1
#
_cell.length_a   1.000
_cell.length_b   1.000
_cell.length_c   1.000
_cell.angle_alpha   90.00
_cell.angle_beta   90.00
_cell.angle_gamma   90.00
#
_symmetry.space_group_name_H-M   'P 1'
#
loop_
_entity.id
_entity.type
_entity.pdbx_description
1 polymer ?
#
loop_
_entity_poly.entity_id
_entity_poly.type
_entity_poly.pdbx_seq_one_letter_code
_entity_poly.pdbx_strand_id
1 'polypeptide(L)'
;CKQNVSSLDEKNSASVDLPGEMKVLVSKEKDKDGKYSLMATVDKVELKGTSDKNNGSGMLEGVKDDKSKVKLTISDDLNKTTFETF
;
A
#
# COMPACT_ATOMS: atom_id res chain seq x y z
N CYS A 1 19.96 15.11 8.55
CA CYS A 1 18.82 14.16 8.47
C CYS A 1 18.90 13.39 7.17
N LYS A 2 19.27 12.10 7.18
CA LYS A 2 19.15 11.25 5.99
C LYS A 2 17.67 10.98 5.77
N GLN A 3 17.03 11.79 4.93
CA GLN A 3 15.83 11.36 4.21
C GLN A 3 16.26 10.21 3.29
N ASN A 4 16.39 9.01 3.86
CA ASN A 4 16.25 7.79 3.07
C ASN A 4 14.75 7.64 2.85
N VAL A 5 14.22 8.43 1.91
CA VAL A 5 13.00 8.07 1.22
C VAL A 5 13.44 6.89 0.37
N SER A 6 13.19 5.68 0.84
CA SER A 6 13.36 4.49 0.03
C SER A 6 12.37 4.65 -1.11
N SER A 7 12.84 5.21 -2.21
CA SER A 7 12.15 5.14 -3.49
C SER A 7 11.81 3.67 -3.67
N LEU A 8 10.52 3.36 -3.72
CA LEU A 8 10.03 2.04 -4.00
C LEU A 8 10.39 1.77 -5.46
N ASP A 9 11.64 1.37 -5.69
CA ASP A 9 12.11 0.99 -7.02
C ASP A 9 11.38 -0.30 -7.38
N GLU A 10 10.90 -0.41 -8.61
CA GLU A 10 10.19 -1.59 -9.12
C GLU A 10 11.03 -2.87 -8.93
N LYS A 11 12.36 -2.75 -8.75
CA LYS A 11 13.24 -3.88 -8.41
C LYS A 11 13.20 -4.31 -6.94
N ASN A 12 12.98 -3.38 -6.01
CA ASN A 12 12.94 -3.66 -4.56
C ASN A 12 11.51 -3.78 -4.00
N SER A 13 10.51 -3.78 -4.87
CA SER A 13 9.13 -4.03 -4.49
C SER A 13 8.59 -5.27 -5.20
N ALA A 14 7.57 -5.88 -4.61
CA ALA A 14 6.77 -6.94 -5.19
C ALA A 14 5.42 -6.33 -5.54
N SER A 15 5.03 -6.40 -6.81
CA SER A 15 3.67 -6.10 -7.21
C SER A 15 2.76 -7.28 -6.88
N VAL A 16 1.63 -6.98 -6.27
CA VAL A 16 0.56 -7.92 -5.95
C VAL A 16 -0.68 -7.44 -6.68
N ASP A 17 -1.18 -8.28 -7.56
CA ASP A 17 -2.44 -8.09 -8.25
C ASP A 17 -3.59 -8.51 -7.33
N LEU A 18 -4.52 -7.58 -7.07
CA LEU A 18 -5.69 -7.78 -6.24
C LEU A 18 -6.96 -7.85 -7.10
N PRO A 19 -8.02 -8.52 -6.62
CA PRO A 19 -9.31 -8.51 -7.29
C PRO A 19 -9.83 -7.07 -7.46
N GLY A 20 -10.23 -6.73 -8.69
CA GLY A 20 -10.69 -5.38 -9.06
C GLY A 20 -9.66 -4.51 -9.79
N GLU A 21 -8.71 -5.11 -10.53
CA GLU A 21 -7.65 -4.40 -11.27
C GLU A 21 -6.77 -3.47 -10.40
N MET A 22 -6.71 -3.71 -9.10
CA MET A 22 -5.86 -2.96 -8.19
C MET A 22 -4.49 -3.62 -8.08
N LYS A 23 -3.44 -2.82 -8.28
CA LYS A 23 -2.06 -3.23 -8.03
C LYS A 23 -1.55 -2.61 -6.74
N VAL A 24 -1.07 -3.45 -5.83
CA VAL A 24 -0.33 -3.04 -4.64
C VAL A 24 1.14 -3.33 -4.86
N LEU A 25 1.99 -2.39 -4.50
CA LEU A 25 3.42 -2.54 -4.45
C LEU A 25 3.83 -2.72 -2.98
N VAL A 26 4.50 -3.82 -2.69
CA VAL A 26 4.99 -4.21 -1.37
C VAL A 26 6.50 -4.08 -1.36
N SER A 27 7.10 -3.37 -0.41
CA SER A 27 8.56 -3.40 -0.26
C SER A 27 9.05 -4.83 0.01
N LYS A 28 10.16 -5.24 -0.59
CA LYS A 28 10.86 -6.49 -0.22
C LYS A 28 11.65 -6.34 1.07
N GLU A 29 12.10 -5.13 1.36
CA GLU A 29 12.74 -4.79 2.62
C GLU A 29 11.74 -4.24 3.63
N LYS A 30 12.00 -4.56 4.90
CA LYS A 30 11.29 -3.97 6.02
C LYS A 30 11.81 -2.56 6.27
N ASP A 31 10.90 -1.66 6.58
CA ASP A 31 11.22 -0.32 7.03
C ASP A 31 11.86 -0.36 8.43
N LYS A 32 12.23 0.81 8.98
CA LYS A 32 12.85 0.91 10.32
C LYS A 32 12.00 0.29 11.44
N ASP A 33 10.70 0.18 11.21
CA ASP A 33 9.73 -0.40 12.12
C ASP A 33 9.66 -1.94 12.04
N GLY A 34 10.43 -2.57 11.15
CA GLY A 34 10.34 -4.01 10.90
C GLY A 34 9.11 -4.44 10.08
N LYS A 35 8.39 -3.48 9.49
CA LYS A 35 7.20 -3.67 8.66
C LYS A 35 7.49 -3.44 7.17
N TYR A 36 6.73 -4.08 6.30
CA TYR A 36 6.77 -3.85 4.86
C TYR A 36 5.94 -2.63 4.49
N SER A 37 6.51 -1.72 3.70
CA SER A 37 5.76 -0.58 3.18
C SER A 37 4.89 -1.02 2.00
N LEU A 38 3.63 -0.61 2.02
CA LEU A 38 2.64 -0.87 0.98
C LEU A 38 2.31 0.44 0.26
N MET A 39 2.21 0.39 -1.06
CA MET A 39 1.79 1.51 -1.88
C MET A 39 0.81 1.03 -2.94
N ALA A 40 -0.32 1.71 -3.08
CA ALA A 40 -1.29 1.45 -4.14
C ALA A 40 -1.65 2.75 -4.82
N THR A 41 -1.97 2.68 -6.11
CA THR A 41 -2.49 3.83 -6.85
C THR A 41 -3.91 3.51 -7.27
N VAL A 42 -4.88 4.25 -6.73
CA VAL A 42 -6.30 4.09 -7.06
C VAL A 42 -6.81 5.43 -7.56
N ASP A 43 -7.31 5.48 -8.79
CA ASP A 43 -7.93 6.70 -9.34
C ASP A 43 -7.00 7.93 -9.30
N LYS A 44 -5.71 7.72 -9.60
CA LYS A 44 -4.60 8.72 -9.47
C LYS A 44 -4.31 9.20 -8.04
N VAL A 45 -4.91 8.56 -7.04
CA VAL A 45 -4.62 8.79 -5.62
C VAL A 45 -3.61 7.75 -5.16
N GLU A 46 -2.47 8.21 -4.64
CA GLU A 46 -1.49 7.34 -3.99
C GLU A 46 -1.94 7.01 -2.56
N LEU A 47 -2.28 5.75 -2.33
CA LEU A 47 -2.54 5.18 -1.02
C LEU A 47 -1.23 4.59 -0.49
N LYS A 48 -0.87 4.90 0.76
CA LYS A 48 0.35 4.39 1.41
C LYS A 48 -0.02 3.72 2.71
N GLY A 49 0.68 2.65 3.04
CA GLY A 49 0.43 1.85 4.23
C GLY A 49 1.69 1.15 4.68
N THR A 50 1.62 0.55 5.86
CA THR A 50 2.66 -0.38 6.33
C THR A 50 1.97 -1.63 6.81
N SER A 51 2.64 -2.77 6.66
CA SER A 51 2.08 -4.06 7.03
C SER A 51 3.15 -4.99 7.54
N ASP A 52 2.80 -5.84 8.50
CA ASP A 52 3.72 -6.80 9.08
C ASP A 52 4.03 -7.96 8.11
N LYS A 53 3.19 -8.14 7.08
CA LYS A 53 3.30 -9.21 6.08
C LYS A 53 3.72 -8.68 4.71
N ASN A 54 4.49 -9.49 3.97
CA ASN A 54 4.92 -9.19 2.61
C ASN A 54 3.92 -9.67 1.53
N ASN A 55 2.77 -10.20 1.92
CA ASN A 55 1.77 -10.74 1.00
C ASN A 55 0.95 -9.63 0.30
N GLY A 56 1.14 -8.37 0.68
CA GLY A 56 0.32 -7.24 0.23
C GLY A 56 -0.96 -7.06 1.03
N SER A 57 -1.26 -7.96 1.97
CA SER A 57 -2.32 -7.75 2.96
C SER A 57 -1.93 -6.62 3.90
N GLY A 58 -2.91 -5.85 4.36
CA GLY A 58 -2.66 -4.67 5.20
C GLY A 58 -3.68 -3.57 4.98
N MET A 59 -3.37 -2.40 5.52
CA MET A 59 -4.22 -1.22 5.45
C MET A 59 -3.43 -0.10 4.78
N LEU A 60 -3.99 0.45 3.71
CA LEU A 60 -3.47 1.64 3.05
C LEU A 60 -4.43 2.80 3.26
N GLU A 61 -3.88 3.96 3.54
CA GLU A 61 -4.63 5.19 3.69
C GLU A 61 -4.15 6.21 2.68
N GLY A 62 -5.05 7.06 2.22
CA GLY A 62 -4.70 8.21 1.41
C GLY A 62 -5.72 9.32 1.56
N VAL A 63 -5.38 10.45 0.97
CA VAL A 63 -6.22 11.64 0.97
C VAL A 63 -6.36 12.08 -0.47
N LYS A 64 -7.60 12.22 -0.92
CA LYS A 64 -7.89 12.78 -2.24
C LYS A 64 -7.68 14.30 -2.22
N ASP A 65 -7.55 14.91 -3.39
CA ASP A 65 -7.56 16.37 -3.55
C ASP A 65 -8.81 17.05 -2.96
N ASP A 66 -9.94 16.34 -2.93
CA ASP A 66 -11.21 16.80 -2.34
C ASP A 66 -11.20 16.81 -0.80
N LYS A 67 -10.04 16.57 -0.16
CA LYS A 67 -9.85 16.34 1.29
C LYS A 67 -10.58 15.11 1.83
N SER A 68 -11.28 14.33 1.00
CA SER A 68 -11.85 13.05 1.40
C SER A 68 -10.73 12.09 1.77
N LYS A 69 -10.90 11.39 2.87
CA LYS A 69 -9.94 10.35 3.29
C LYS A 69 -10.39 9.03 2.72
N VAL A 70 -9.45 8.28 2.19
CA VAL A 70 -9.69 6.96 1.62
C VAL A 70 -8.88 5.93 2.37
N LYS A 71 -9.49 4.79 2.62
CA LYS A 71 -8.91 3.70 3.37
C LYS A 71 -9.16 2.41 2.61
N LEU A 72 -8.09 1.77 2.17
CA LEU A 72 -8.11 0.48 1.50
C LEU A 72 -7.60 -0.58 2.48
N THR A 73 -8.46 -1.49 2.89
CA THR A 73 -8.11 -2.64 3.73
C THR A 73 -8.07 -3.89 2.87
N ILE A 74 -6.92 -4.54 2.83
CA ILE A 74 -6.67 -5.76 2.08
C ILE A 74 -6.64 -6.90 3.08
N SER A 75 -7.56 -7.86 2.91
CA SER A 75 -7.63 -9.03 3.77
C SER A 75 -6.39 -9.92 3.60
N ASP A 76 -6.10 -10.71 4.63
CA ASP A 76 -4.90 -11.55 4.62
C ASP A 76 -4.87 -12.56 3.48
N ASP A 77 -6.04 -13.12 3.17
CA ASP A 77 -6.27 -14.08 2.10
C ASP A 77 -6.24 -13.46 0.69
N LEU A 78 -6.02 -12.14 0.56
CA LEU A 78 -6.04 -11.37 -0.69
C LEU A 78 -7.31 -11.49 -1.55
N ASN A 79 -8.28 -12.28 -1.10
CA ASN A 79 -9.55 -12.52 -1.79
C ASN A 79 -10.54 -11.37 -1.61
N LYS A 80 -10.32 -10.52 -0.60
CA LYS A 80 -11.24 -9.44 -0.25
C LYS A 80 -10.48 -8.15 0.02
N THR A 81 -10.83 -7.13 -0.74
CA THR A 81 -10.41 -5.75 -0.57
C THR A 81 -11.61 -4.92 -0.16
N THR A 82 -11.47 -4.10 0.87
CA THR A 82 -12.50 -3.18 1.35
C THR A 82 -12.00 -1.76 1.15
N PHE A 83 -12.69 -0.99 0.33
CA PHE A 83 -12.37 0.41 0.11
C PHE A 83 -13.43 1.28 0.78
N GLU A 84 -13.01 2.08 1.76
CA GLU A 84 -13.85 3.02 2.49
C GLU A 84 -13.40 4.45 2.16
N THR A 85 -14.36 5.36 2.02
CA THR A 85 -14.11 6.79 1.82
C THR A 85 -14.88 7.58 2.88
N PHE A 86 -14.23 8.58 3.46
CA PHE A 86 -14.73 9.43 4.55
C PHE A 86 -14.69 10.90 4.15
#